data_AF-A0A3D2WQB1-F1
#
_entry.id   AF-A0A3D2WQB1-F1
#
_cell.length_a   1.000
_cell.length_b   1.000
_cell.length_c   1.000
_cell.angle_alpha   90.00
_cell.angle_beta   90.00
_cell.angle_gamma   90.00
#
_symmetry.space_group_name_H-M   'P 1'
#
loop_
_entity.id
_entity.type
_entity.pdbx_description
1 polymer ?
#
loop_
_entity_poly.entity_id
_entity_poly.type
_entity_poly.pdbx_seq_one_letter_code
_entity_poly.pdbx_strand_id
1 'polypeptide(L)' 'NHEVMMRGTFANVRLQNQLAQGRNGGYTRLLPNGDVMPIFDAAMEYKKSKTSLVVLAGKEYGTGSSRDWAA' A
#
# COMPACT_ATOMS: atom_id res chain seq x y z
N ASN A 1 10.80 -10.74 13.22
CA ASN A 1 10.24 -10.92 11.86
C ASN A 1 9.08 -9.97 11.53
N HIS A 2 8.81 -8.93 12.33
CA HIS A 2 7.73 -7.96 12.06
C HIS A 2 8.07 -6.98 10.91
N GLU A 3 9.33 -6.56 10.80
CA GLU A 3 9.80 -5.62 9.76
C GLU A 3 9.64 -6.17 8.34
N VAL A 4 9.87 -7.47 8.15
CA VAL A 4 9.68 -8.15 6.86
C VAL A 4 8.19 -8.18 6.49
N MET A 5 7.33 -8.45 7.47
CA MET A 5 5.88 -8.50 7.24
C MET A 5 5.31 -7.12 6.91
N MET A 6 5.76 -6.06 7.59
CA MET A 6 5.35 -4.68 7.28
C MET A 6 5.74 -4.24 5.87
N ARG A 7 6.93 -4.64 5.38
CA ARG A 7 7.34 -4.39 3.99
C ARG A 7 6.55 -5.23 2.99
N GLY A 8 5.99 -6.36 3.43
CA GLY A 8 5.18 -7.27 2.61
C GLY A 8 3.72 -6.85 2.46
N THR A 9 3.21 -5.93 3.29
CA THR A 9 1.84 -5.43 3.19
C THR A 9 1.62 -4.72 1.85
N PHE A 10 0.59 -5.13 1.11
CA PHE A 10 0.33 -4.70 -0.27
C PHE A 10 1.44 -4.99 -1.30
N ALA A 11 2.43 -5.83 -1.00
CA ALA A 11 3.51 -6.16 -1.93
C ALA A 11 3.13 -7.21 -3.01
N ASN A 12 1.85 -7.57 -3.15
CA ASN A 12 1.41 -8.53 -4.15
C ASN A 12 1.64 -7.96 -5.56
N VAL A 13 2.38 -8.69 -6.41
CA VAL A 13 2.71 -8.29 -7.79
C VAL A 13 1.47 -8.10 -8.69
N ARG A 14 0.33 -8.68 -8.33
CA ARG A 14 -0.95 -8.55 -9.04
C ARG A 14 -1.83 -7.41 -8.52
N LEU A 15 -1.41 -6.70 -7.46
CA LEU A 15 -2.16 -5.56 -6.94
C LEU A 15 -2.29 -4.49 -8.05
N GLN A 16 -3.51 -3.97 -8.21
CA GLN A 16 -3.79 -2.85 -9.09
C GLN A 16 -4.16 -1.65 -8.23
N ASN A 17 -3.33 -0.62 -8.29
CA ASN A 17 -3.58 0.65 -7.61
C ASN A 17 -3.83 1.74 -8.64
N GLN A 18 -5.01 2.35 -8.59
CA GLN A 18 -5.41 3.42 -9.52
C GLN A 18 -4.52 4.67 -9.43
N LEU A 19 -3.85 4.87 -8.29
CA LEU A 19 -2.89 5.96 -8.10
C LEU A 19 -1.52 5.66 -8.70
N ALA A 20 -1.19 4.39 -8.97
CA ALA A 20 0.15 3.96 -9.39
C ALA A 20 0.46 4.19 -10.88
N GLN A 21 -0.31 5.04 -11.58
CA GLN A 21 -0.05 5.45 -12.97
C GLN A 21 0.09 4.27 -13.95
N GLY A 22 -0.71 3.22 -13.77
CA GLY A 22 -0.65 2.00 -14.59
C GLY A 22 0.42 1.00 -14.18
N ARG A 23 1.21 1.26 -13.13
CA ARG A 23 2.16 0.29 -12.58
C ARG A 23 1.43 -0.75 -11.73
N ASN A 24 1.65 -2.02 -12.05
CA ASN A 24 1.15 -3.15 -11.25
C ASN A 24 2.08 -3.45 -10.07
N GLY A 25 1.52 -4.07 -9.04
CA GLY A 25 2.23 -4.47 -7.84
C GLY A 25 2.05 -3.52 -6.67
N GLY A 26 2.91 -3.66 -5.66
CA GLY A 26 2.87 -2.87 -4.42
C GLY A 26 3.36 -1.43 -4.54
N TYR A 27 2.87 -0.70 -5.54
CA TYR A 27 3.23 0.70 -5.81
C TYR A 27 2.06 1.65 -5.56
N THR A 28 2.38 2.90 -5.23
CA THR A 28 1.42 4.00 -5.11
C THR A 28 2.07 5.31 -5.52
N ARG A 29 1.25 6.35 -5.71
CA ARG A 29 1.71 7.72 -5.89
C ARG A 29 1.75 8.43 -4.54
N LEU A 30 2.90 9.00 -4.18
CA LEU A 30 3.02 9.96 -3.08
C LEU A 30 2.39 11.27 -3.55
N LEU A 31 1.24 11.64 -3.00
CA LEU A 31 0.44 12.77 -3.49
C LEU A 31 1.11 14.15 -3.34
N PRO A 32 1.92 14.42 -2.30
CA PRO A 32 2.61 15.70 -2.17
C PRO A 32 3.51 16.08 -3.36
N ASN A 33 4.16 15.12 -4.02
CA ASN A 33 5.12 15.39 -5.09
C ASN A 33 4.85 14.62 -6.40
N GLY A 34 3.97 13.62 -6.39
CA GLY A 34 3.58 12.83 -7.56
C GLY A 34 4.44 11.58 -7.83
N ASP A 35 5.42 11.29 -6.98
CA ASP A 35 6.36 10.18 -7.18
C ASP A 35 5.67 8.82 -7.04
N VAL A 36 5.93 7.90 -7.98
CA VAL A 36 5.48 6.51 -7.88
C VAL A 36 6.54 5.69 -7.19
N MET A 37 6.19 5.14 -6.03
CA MET A 37 7.11 4.40 -5.16
C MET A 37 6.42 3.21 -4.49
N PRO A 38 7.16 2.29 -3.87
CA PRO A 38 6.57 1.22 -3.07
C PRO A 38 5.63 1.76 -1.99
N ILE A 39 4.54 1.05 -1.72
CA ILE A 39 3.52 1.47 -0.73
C ILE A 39 4.12 1.64 0.67
N PHE A 40 5.08 0.78 1.04
CA PHE A 40 5.79 0.90 2.31
C PHE A 40 6.54 2.23 2.43
N ASP A 41 7.30 2.60 1.39
CA ASP A 41 8.09 3.84 1.40
C ASP A 41 7.18 5.07 1.48
N ALA A 42 6.10 5.08 0.70
CA ALA A 42 5.09 6.15 0.77
C ALA A 42 4.47 6.24 2.18
N ALA A 43 4.13 5.10 2.80
CA ALA A 43 3.58 5.07 4.15
C ALA A 43 4.56 5.62 5.20
N MET A 44 5.86 5.37 5.03
CA MET A 44 6.91 5.91 5.91
C MET A 44 7.06 7.43 5.77
N GLU A 45 6.96 7.98 4.56
CA GLU A 45 6.96 9.44 4.34
C GLU A 45 5.73 10.11 4.95
N TYR A 46 4.55 9.51 4.82
CA TYR A 46 3.34 10.02 5.48
C TYR A 46 3.41 9.90 7.01
N LYS A 47 4.00 8.83 7.54
CA LYS A 47 4.26 8.70 8.98
C LYS A 47 5.20 9.81 9.49
N LYS A 48 6.27 10.11 8.76
CA LYS A 48 7.22 11.19 9.08
C LYS A 48 6.55 12.56 9.10
N SER A 49 5.65 12.81 8.14
CA SER A 49 4.86 14.05 8.08
C SER A 49 3.63 14.06 9.00
N LYS A 50 3.41 12.99 9.79
CA LYS A 50 2.23 12.81 10.66
C LYS A 50 0.90 12.94 9.92
N THR A 51 0.88 12.54 8.66
CA THR A 51 -0.32 12.54 7.82
C THR A 51 -1.05 11.22 7.99
N SER A 52 -2.33 11.26 8.38
CA SER A 52 -3.16 10.08 8.48
C SER A 52 -3.44 9.46 7.10
N LEU A 53 -3.56 8.13 7.06
CA LEU A 53 -3.77 7.37 5.82
C LEU A 53 -5.09 6.61 5.84
N VAL A 54 -5.64 6.43 4.65
CA VAL A 54 -6.85 5.63 4.40
C VAL A 54 -6.64 4.84 3.09
N VAL A 55 -7.21 3.64 3.03
CA VAL A 55 -7.31 2.84 1.80
C VAL A 55 -8.74 2.94 1.28
N LEU A 56 -8.89 3.34 0.03
CA LEU A 56 -10.16 3.24 -0.71
C LEU A 56 -10.12 1.98 -1.56
N ALA A 57 -11.12 1.13 -1.39
CA ALA A 57 -11.22 -0.13 -2.11
C ALA A 57 -12.64 -0.36 -2.64
N GLY A 58 -12.73 -1.23 -3.66
CA GLY A 58 -14.01 -1.61 -4.26
C GLY A 58 -14.79 -2.61 -3.39
N LYS A 59 -15.75 -3.28 -4.04
CA LYS A 59 -16.51 -4.38 -3.42
C LYS A 59 -15.59 -5.53 -3.03
N GLU A 60 -15.98 -6.29 -2.01
CA GLU A 60 -15.28 -7.51 -1.57
C GLU A 60 -13.82 -7.27 -1.15
N TYR A 61 -13.50 -6.06 -0.67
CA TYR A 61 -12.18 -5.80 -0.10
C TYR A 61 -11.92 -6.70 1.12
N GLY A 62 -10.82 -7.44 1.07
CA GLY A 62 -10.42 -8.36 2.15
C GLY A 62 -11.03 -9.76 2.07
N THR A 63 -11.75 -10.12 1.00
CA THR A 63 -12.23 -11.50 0.82
C THR A 63 -11.09 -12.47 0.55
N GLY A 64 -11.18 -13.68 1.11
CA GLY A 64 -10.20 -14.75 0.97
C GLY A 64 -9.93 -15.43 2.31
N SER A 65 -8.91 -16.29 2.34
CA SER A 65 -8.44 -16.88 3.61
C SER A 65 -7.99 -15.78 4.56
N SER A 66 -8.37 -15.89 5.84
CA SER A 66 -7.82 -15.02 6.87
C SER A 66 -6.30 -15.14 6.86
N ARG A 67 -5.64 -14.00 6.96
CA ARG A 67 -4.19 -13.89 7.13
C ARG A 67 -3.97 -12.97 8.30
N ASP A 68 -3.13 -13.40 9.24
CA ASP A 68 -2.93 -12.70 10.53
C ASP A 68 -2.42 -11.25 10.41
N TRP A 69 -2.04 -10.81 9.20
CA TRP A 69 -1.47 -9.49 8.90
C TRP A 69 -2.34 -8.64 7.94
N ALA A 70 -3.57 -9.06 7.69
CA ALA A 70 -4.49 -8.30 6.83
C ALA A 70 -5.16 -7.11 7.55
N ALA A 71 -5.02 -7.00 8.87
CA ALA A 71 -5.62 -5.99 9.74
C ALA A 71 -4.58 -5.26 10.59
#